data_AF-A0A849R0V7-F1
#
_entry.id   AF-A0A849R0V7-F1
#
_cell.length_a   1.000
_cell.length_b   1.000
_cell.length_c   1.000
_cell.angle_alpha   90.00
_cell.angle_beta   90.00
_cell.angle_gamma   90.00
#
_symmetry.space_group_name_H-M   'P 1'
#
loop_
_entity.id
_entity.type
_entity.pdbx_description
1 polymer ?
#
loop_
_entity_poly.entity_id
_entity_poly.type
_entity_poly.pdbx_seq_one_letter_code
_entity_poly.pdbx_strand_id
1 'polypeptide(L)'
;MNETTITSTITQIMPDMWISIIIFGLFLFIAFFILKTVKNLIFSGILGALFPTIANKFLGMSISSDLTNTLNFALIGMALYLAYMVLSMLYRSSKLVFKLFALVILPLKLLGAIIKSFFGSFKKKDKQKNKENKE
;
A
#
# COMPACT_ATOMS: atom_id res chain seq x y z
N MET A 1 30.37 44.77 -22.26
CA MET A 1 29.55 43.54 -22.27
C MET A 1 30.41 42.46 -21.67
N ASN A 2 30.07 41.87 -20.51
CA ASN A 2 30.37 40.47 -20.19
C ASN A 2 30.03 40.07 -18.75
N GLU A 3 30.06 40.96 -17.76
CA GLU A 3 29.82 40.51 -16.37
C GLU A 3 28.36 40.15 -16.10
N THR A 4 27.40 40.99 -16.50
CA THR A 4 25.97 40.72 -16.30
C THR A 4 25.47 39.47 -17.02
N THR A 5 26.04 39.16 -18.19
CA THR A 5 25.71 37.96 -18.98
C THR A 5 26.24 36.69 -18.33
N ILE A 6 27.44 36.73 -17.73
CA ILE A 6 28.01 35.58 -17.03
C ILE A 6 27.21 35.29 -15.75
N THR A 7 26.85 36.32 -14.98
CA THR A 7 26.07 36.15 -13.74
C THR A 7 24.67 35.60 -14.01
N SER A 8 23.99 36.04 -15.07
CA SER A 8 22.67 35.51 -15.44
C SER A 8 22.73 34.06 -15.94
N THR A 9 23.83 33.66 -16.57
CA THR A 9 24.01 32.28 -17.01
C THR A 9 24.30 31.37 -15.81
N ILE A 10 25.18 31.77 -14.89
CA ILE A 10 25.50 31.00 -13.67
C ILE A 10 24.28 30.84 -12.75
N THR A 11 23.45 31.87 -12.61
CA THR A 11 22.22 31.77 -11.80
C THR A 11 21.12 30.93 -12.44
N GLN A 12 21.14 30.68 -13.75
CA GLN A 12 20.27 29.69 -14.40
C GLN A 12 20.81 28.25 -14.32
N ILE A 13 22.13 28.07 -14.42
CA ILE A 13 22.75 26.73 -14.37
C ILE A 13 22.62 26.09 -12.98
N MET A 14 22.67 26.90 -11.91
CA MET A 14 22.53 26.39 -10.53
C MET A 14 21.18 25.69 -10.28
N PRO A 15 20.01 26.29 -10.57
CA PRO A 15 18.71 25.62 -10.53
C PRO A 15 18.66 24.32 -11.32
N ASP A 16 19.18 24.32 -12.55
CA ASP A 16 19.12 23.15 -13.44
C ASP A 16 19.96 21.98 -12.92
N MET A 17 21.11 22.27 -12.29
CA MET A 17 21.95 21.26 -11.67
C MET A 17 21.28 20.62 -10.44
N TRP A 18 20.61 21.41 -9.60
CA TRP A 18 19.85 20.90 -8.45
C TRP A 18 18.66 20.04 -8.89
N ILE A 19 17.92 20.47 -9.92
CA ILE A 19 16.83 19.70 -10.50
C ILE A 19 17.33 18.36 -11.04
N SER A 20 18.48 18.35 -11.73
CA SER A 20 19.11 17.14 -12.25
C SER A 20 19.52 16.16 -11.13
N ILE A 21 20.07 16.66 -10.02
CA ILE A 21 20.42 15.85 -8.85
C ILE A 21 19.18 15.22 -8.22
N ILE A 22 18.08 15.96 -8.11
CA ILE A 22 16.81 15.46 -7.57
C ILE A 22 16.24 14.36 -8.48
N ILE A 23 16.21 14.58 -9.79
CA ILE A 23 15.74 13.59 -10.76
C ILE A 23 16.62 12.34 -10.72
N PHE A 24 17.95 12.50 -10.66
CA PHE A 24 18.89 11.39 -10.55
C PHE A 24 18.70 10.60 -9.25
N GLY A 25 18.50 11.28 -8.13
CA GLY A 25 18.18 10.65 -6.85
C GLY A 25 16.87 9.86 -6.89
N LEU A 26 15.83 10.43 -7.51
CA LEU A 26 14.55 9.74 -7.72
C LEU A 26 14.71 8.51 -8.63
N PHE A 27 15.52 8.63 -9.68
CA PHE A 27 15.83 7.53 -10.58
C PHE A 27 16.53 6.38 -9.85
N LEU A 28 17.57 6.68 -9.07
CA LEU A 28 18.26 5.67 -8.24
C LEU A 28 17.31 5.01 -7.23
N PHE A 29 16.43 5.79 -6.62
CA PHE A 29 15.42 5.27 -5.69
C PHE A 29 14.47 4.28 -6.38
N ILE A 30 13.96 4.63 -7.56
CA ILE A 30 13.11 3.74 -8.36
C ILE A 30 13.89 2.50 -8.79
N ALA A 31 15.13 2.66 -9.26
CA ALA A 31 15.97 1.54 -9.69
C ALA A 31 16.23 0.54 -8.56
N PHE A 32 16.51 1.02 -7.35
CA PHE A 32 16.70 0.16 -6.18
C PHE A 32 15.42 -0.63 -5.85
N PHE A 33 14.25 0.01 -5.98
CA PHE A 33 12.97 -0.66 -5.78
C PHE A 33 12.67 -1.73 -6.85
N ILE A 34 12.98 -1.44 -8.12
CA ILE A 34 12.86 -2.40 -9.22
C ILE A 34 13.78 -3.59 -8.96
N LEU A 35 15.04 -3.36 -8.57
CA LEU A 35 16.00 -4.43 -8.34
C LEU A 35 15.55 -5.37 -7.20
N LYS A 36 14.99 -4.82 -6.13
CA LYS A 36 14.37 -5.62 -5.05
C LYS A 36 13.19 -6.46 -5.56
N THR A 37 12.36 -5.88 -6.43
CA THR A 37 11.20 -6.54 -7.02
C THR A 37 11.63 -7.69 -7.94
N VAL A 38 12.61 -7.44 -8.82
CA VAL A 38 13.18 -8.44 -9.73
C VAL A 38 13.80 -9.61 -8.95
N LYS A 39 14.54 -9.34 -7.87
CA LYS A 39 15.11 -10.40 -7.02
C LYS A 39 14.02 -11.33 -6.47
N ASN A 40 12.94 -10.78 -5.93
CA ASN A 40 11.84 -11.57 -5.39
C ASN A 40 11.05 -12.30 -6.49
N LEU A 41 10.91 -11.69 -7.67
CA LEU A 41 10.27 -12.31 -8.83
C LEU A 41 11.04 -13.54 -9.29
N ILE A 42 12.37 -13.43 -9.43
CA ILE A 42 13.25 -14.56 -9.78
C ILE A 42 13.12 -15.67 -8.73
N PHE A 43 13.15 -15.31 -7.44
CA PHE A 43 12.99 -16.29 -6.36
C PHE A 43 11.64 -17.04 -6.44
N SER A 44 10.54 -16.33 -6.71
CA SER A 44 9.23 -16.95 -6.94
C SER A 44 9.22 -17.85 -8.17
N GLY A 45 9.92 -17.47 -9.24
CA GLY A 45 10.08 -18.30 -10.43
C GLY A 45 10.84 -19.60 -10.14
N ILE A 46 11.92 -19.54 -9.35
CA ILE A 46 12.67 -20.74 -8.93
C ILE A 46 11.78 -21.66 -8.07
N LEU A 47 11.02 -21.10 -7.13
CA LEU A 47 10.05 -21.87 -6.35
C LEU A 47 8.98 -22.53 -7.24
N GLY A 48 8.48 -21.81 -8.25
CA GLY A 48 7.57 -22.35 -9.25
C GLY A 48 8.20 -23.49 -10.04
N ALA A 49 9.44 -23.33 -10.51
CA ALA A 49 10.17 -24.37 -11.24
C ALA A 49 10.38 -25.65 -10.42
N LEU A 50 10.54 -25.52 -9.10
CA LEU A 50 10.68 -26.66 -8.18
C LEU A 50 9.36 -27.35 -7.87
N PHE A 51 8.22 -26.72 -8.19
CA PHE A 51 6.89 -27.23 -7.85
C PHE A 51 6.63 -28.64 -8.40
N PRO A 52 6.88 -28.98 -9.69
CA PRO A 52 6.64 -30.34 -10.20
C PRO A 52 7.43 -31.39 -9.43
N THR A 53 8.68 -31.10 -9.08
CA THR A 53 9.53 -32.03 -8.32
C THR A 53 9.01 -32.27 -6.91
N ILE A 54 8.55 -31.21 -6.23
CA ILE A 54 7.98 -31.30 -4.88
C ILE A 54 6.61 -31.98 -4.91
N ALA A 55 5.75 -31.59 -5.85
CA ALA A 55 4.42 -32.16 -6.08
C ALA A 55 4.47 -33.67 -6.33
N ASN A 56 5.41 -34.11 -7.18
CA ASN A 56 5.55 -35.53 -7.49
C ASN A 56 6.09 -36.34 -6.30
N LYS A 57 7.02 -35.79 -5.52
CA LYS A 57 7.62 -36.48 -4.37
C LYS A 57 6.74 -36.51 -3.12
N PHE A 58 6.04 -35.42 -2.81
CA PHE A 58 5.28 -35.28 -1.56
C PHE A 58 3.79 -35.57 -1.71
N LEU A 59 3.21 -35.24 -2.86
CA LEU A 59 1.77 -35.33 -3.09
C LEU A 59 1.39 -36.49 -4.01
N GLY A 60 2.39 -37.24 -4.51
CA GLY A 60 2.17 -38.37 -5.41
C GLY A 60 1.55 -37.97 -6.75
N MET A 61 1.65 -36.70 -7.13
CA MET A 61 1.17 -36.24 -8.43
C MET A 61 2.05 -36.79 -9.56
N SER A 62 1.46 -37.00 -10.74
CA SER A 62 2.15 -37.50 -11.93
C SER A 62 2.38 -36.37 -12.95
N ILE A 63 2.98 -35.26 -12.52
CA ILE A 63 3.25 -34.10 -13.38
C ILE A 63 4.53 -34.37 -14.18
N SER A 64 4.52 -34.20 -15.50
CA SER A 64 5.76 -34.38 -16.28
C SER A 64 6.78 -33.31 -15.89
N SER A 65 8.02 -33.73 -15.67
CA SER A 65 9.15 -32.86 -15.27
C SER A 65 9.95 -32.38 -16.47
N ASP A 66 9.31 -32.31 -17.65
CA ASP A 66 9.95 -31.82 -18.87
C ASP A 66 10.28 -30.35 -18.75
N LEU A 67 11.33 -29.91 -19.46
CA LEU A 67 11.81 -28.53 -19.44
C LEU A 67 10.67 -27.51 -19.69
N THR A 68 9.78 -27.81 -20.64
CA THR A 68 8.63 -26.96 -20.97
C THR A 68 7.67 -26.81 -19.79
N ASN A 69 7.37 -27.89 -19.08
CA ASN A 69 6.46 -27.85 -17.94
C ASN A 69 7.12 -27.15 -16.75
N THR A 70 8.38 -27.43 -16.47
CA THR A 70 9.15 -26.71 -15.45
C THR A 70 9.18 -25.21 -15.73
N LEU A 71 9.38 -24.80 -16.98
CA LEU A 71 9.38 -23.39 -17.37
C LEU A 71 7.98 -22.76 -17.23
N ASN A 72 6.93 -23.48 -17.59
CA ASN A 72 5.54 -23.04 -17.39
C ASN A 72 5.23 -22.82 -15.91
N PHE A 73 5.63 -23.74 -15.02
CA PHE A 73 5.44 -23.57 -13.58
C PHE A 73 6.30 -22.42 -13.01
N ALA A 74 7.51 -22.20 -13.54
CA ALA A 74 8.31 -21.03 -13.20
C ALA A 74 7.60 -19.72 -13.57
N LEU A 75 7.06 -19.63 -14.78
CA LEU A 75 6.29 -18.48 -15.27
C LEU A 75 5.02 -18.28 -14.44
N ILE A 76 4.30 -19.34 -14.11
CA ILE A 76 3.14 -19.29 -13.21
C ILE A 76 3.55 -18.75 -11.84
N GLY A 77 4.66 -19.23 -11.28
CA GLY A 77 5.20 -18.73 -10.01
C GLY A 77 5.55 -17.24 -10.05
N MET A 78 6.13 -16.76 -11.15
CA MET A 78 6.40 -15.34 -11.38
C MET A 78 5.11 -14.52 -11.52
N ALA A 79 4.14 -15.01 -12.30
CA ALA A 79 2.84 -14.37 -12.51
C ALA A 79 2.05 -14.27 -11.19
N LEU A 80 2.10 -15.31 -10.36
CA LEU A 80 1.45 -15.34 -9.05
C LEU A 80 2.06 -14.31 -8.11
N TYR A 81 3.38 -14.12 -8.14
CA TYR A 81 4.05 -13.08 -7.36
C TYR A 81 3.66 -11.67 -7.81
N LEU A 82 3.57 -11.44 -9.13
CA LEU A 82 3.08 -10.16 -9.66
C LEU A 82 1.63 -9.90 -9.26
N ALA A 83 0.76 -10.90 -9.37
CA ALA A 83 -0.63 -10.81 -8.93
C ALA A 83 -0.72 -10.48 -7.43
N TYR A 84 0.06 -11.17 -6.59
CA TYR A 84 0.17 -10.88 -5.17
C TYR A 84 0.63 -9.44 -4.91
N MET A 85 1.62 -8.94 -5.67
CA MET A 85 2.12 -7.58 -5.50
C MET A 85 1.04 -6.54 -5.82
N VAL A 86 0.30 -6.72 -6.92
CA VAL A 86 -0.82 -5.85 -7.30
C VAL A 86 -1.91 -5.87 -6.22
N LEU A 87 -2.28 -7.07 -5.74
CA LEU A 87 -3.30 -7.23 -4.70
C LEU A 87 -2.85 -6.61 -3.37
N SER A 88 -1.58 -6.75 -3.01
CA SER A 88 -0.98 -6.16 -1.82
C SER A 88 -0.95 -4.63 -1.90
N MET A 89 -0.66 -4.06 -3.08
CA MET A 89 -0.76 -2.62 -3.31
C MET A 89 -2.20 -2.13 -3.16
N LEU A 90 -3.17 -2.83 -3.75
CA LEU A 90 -4.59 -2.50 -3.65
C LEU A 90 -5.12 -2.59 -2.20
N TYR A 91 -4.66 -3.59 -1.45
CA TYR A 91 -4.99 -3.73 -0.03
C TYR A 91 -4.39 -2.61 0.83
N ARG A 92 -3.14 -2.22 0.56
CA ARG A 92 -2.49 -1.12 1.28
C ARG A 92 -3.14 0.22 0.96
N SER A 93 -3.47 0.48 -0.30
CA SER A 93 -4.15 1.71 -0.70
C SER A 93 -5.55 1.81 -0.10
N SER A 94 -6.35 0.73 -0.18
CA SER A 94 -7.67 0.68 0.47
C SER A 94 -7.59 0.86 1.99
N LYS A 95 -6.60 0.28 2.68
CA LYS A 95 -6.41 0.49 4.12
C LYS A 95 -6.08 1.95 4.47
N LEU A 96 -5.28 2.62 3.64
CA LEU A 96 -4.99 4.06 3.80
C LEU A 96 -6.27 4.89 3.60
N VAL A 97 -7.07 4.55 2.59
CA VAL A 97 -8.36 5.19 2.33
C VAL A 97 -9.32 4.97 3.51
N PHE A 98 -9.47 3.75 4.01
CA PHE A 98 -10.28 3.46 5.19
C PHE A 98 -9.81 4.20 6.45
N LYS A 99 -8.50 4.34 6.65
CA LYS A 99 -7.95 5.14 7.76
C LYS A 99 -8.30 6.62 7.62
N LEU A 100 -8.24 7.16 6.42
CA LEU A 100 -8.63 8.55 6.14
C LEU A 100 -10.13 8.76 6.38
N PHE A 101 -10.99 7.87 5.89
CA PHE A 101 -12.43 7.92 6.16
C PHE A 101 -12.75 7.77 7.65
N ALA A 102 -12.08 6.86 8.36
CA ALA A 102 -12.25 6.69 9.79
C ALA A 102 -11.85 7.94 10.57
N LEU A 103 -10.78 8.64 10.16
CA LEU A 103 -10.35 9.91 10.75
C LEU A 103 -11.40 11.02 10.56
N VAL A 104 -12.08 11.04 9.40
CA VAL A 104 -13.14 12.02 9.09
C VAL A 104 -14.45 11.70 9.80
N ILE A 105 -14.79 10.42 9.98
CA ILE A 105 -16.04 9.98 10.63
C ILE A 105 -15.94 10.03 12.17
N LEU A 106 -14.73 9.88 12.73
CA LEU A 106 -14.45 9.98 14.16
C LEU A 106 -15.03 11.24 14.83
N PRO A 107 -14.81 12.48 14.33
CA PRO A 107 -15.39 13.68 14.91
C PRO A 107 -16.92 13.72 14.81
N LEU A 108 -17.53 13.18 13.74
CA LEU A 108 -18.99 13.10 13.63
C LEU A 108 -19.62 12.14 14.64
N LYS A 109 -18.98 10.99 14.92
CA LYS A 109 -19.46 10.05 15.94
C LYS A 109 -19.34 10.62 17.35
N LEU A 110 -18.26 11.35 17.64
CA LEU A 110 -18.08 12.08 18.90
C LEU A 110 -19.15 13.18 19.08
N LEU A 111 -19.40 13.99 18.04
CA LEU A 111 -20.48 14.98 18.03
C LEU A 111 -21.86 14.35 18.25
N GLY A 112 -22.17 13.26 17.55
CA GLY A 112 -23.42 12.53 17.74
C GLY A 112 -23.58 11.96 19.15
N ALA A 113 -22.51 11.46 19.76
CA ALA A 113 -22.52 10.96 21.14
C ALA A 113 -22.72 12.09 22.16
N ILE A 114 -22.09 13.25 21.96
CA ILE A 114 -22.27 14.44 22.80
C ILE A 114 -23.71 14.94 22.74
N ILE A 115 -24.30 15.05 21.54
CA ILE A 115 -25.70 15.47 21.35
C ILE A 115 -26.66 14.48 22.03
N LYS A 116 -26.41 13.17 21.90
CA LYS A 116 -27.24 12.13 22.54
C LYS A 116 -27.12 12.13 24.06
N SER A 117 -25.94 12.45 24.60
CA SER A 117 -25.71 12.61 26.04
C SER A 117 -26.46 13.82 26.60
N PHE A 118 -26.39 14.97 25.90
CA PHE A 118 -27.13 16.18 26.28
C PHE A 118 -28.66 15.99 26.24
N PHE A 119 -29.21 15.42 25.15
CA PHE A 119 -30.67 15.22 25.03
C PHE A 119 -31.20 14.02 25.84
N GLY A 120 -30.41 12.95 26.00
CA GLY A 120 -30.78 11.77 26.76
C GLY A 120 -30.83 12.01 28.27
N SER A 121 -29.98 12.89 28.79
CA SER A 121 -29.94 13.22 30.22
C SER A 121 -31.13 14.07 30.67
N PHE A 122 -31.73 14.88 29.78
CA PHE A 122 -32.98 15.60 30.07
C PHE A 122 -34.18 14.65 30.20
N LYS A 123 -34.29 13.63 29.34
CA LYS A 123 -35.44 12.70 29.32
C LYS A 123 -35.54 11.81 30.57
N LYS A 124 -34.42 11.57 31.28
CA LYS A 124 -34.42 10.79 32.53
C LYS A 124 -34.84 11.61 33.76
N LYS A 125 -34.52 12.92 33.80
CA LYS A 125 -34.89 13.77 34.95
C LYS A 125 -36.41 14.00 35.06
N ASP A 126 -37.13 14.10 33.94
CA ASP A 126 -38.61 14.26 33.98
C ASP A 126 -39.35 13.01 34.46
N LYS A 127 -38.82 11.80 34.20
CA LYS A 127 -39.46 10.56 34.67
C LYS A 127 -39.28 10.31 36.16
N GLN A 128 -38.25 10.88 36.78
CA GLN A 128 -37.98 10.71 38.21
C GLN A 128 -38.81 11.68 39.06
N LYS A 129 -38.99 12.93 38.59
CA LYS A 129 -39.82 13.94 39.26
C LYS A 129 -41.32 13.61 39.29
N ASN A 130 -41.81 12.86 38.29
CA ASN A 130 -43.22 12.45 38.20
C ASN A 130 -43.55 11.19 39.04
N LYS A 131 -42.54 10.52 39.61
CA LYS A 131 -42.72 9.43 40.58
C LYS A 131 -42.74 9.93 42.03
N GLU A 132 -41.99 10.97 42.37
CA GLU A 132 -42.02 11.59 43.71
C GLU A 132 -43.33 12.34 44.01
N ASN A 133 -44.03 12.87 43.01
CA ASN A 133 -45.33 13.55 43.21
C ASN A 133 -46.54 12.60 43.27
N LYS A 134 -46.32 11.28 43.35
CA LYS A 134 -47.38 10.26 43.43
C LYS A 134 -47.32 9.41 44.71
N GLU A 135 -46.41 9.71 45.62
CA GLU A 135 -46.43 9.25 47.03
C GLU A 135 -46.93 10.40 47.91
#